data_AF-A0A2P4X9P3-F1
#
_entry.id   AF-A0A2P4X9P3-F1
#
_cell.length_a   1.000
_cell.length_b   1.000
_cell.length_c   1.000
_cell.angle_alpha   90.00
_cell.angle_beta   90.00
_cell.angle_gamma   90.00
#
_symmetry.space_group_name_H-M   'P 1'
#
loop_
_entity.id
_entity.type
_entity.pdbx_description
1 polymer ?
#
loop_
_entity_poly.entity_id
_entity_poly.type
_entity_poly.pdbx_seq_one_letter_code
_entity_poly.pdbx_strand_id
1 'polypeptide(L)'
;MTPPPSSLWASMSPWKSPHTSVKRSRDRSVPVDALSRMMSAAVTNARIKKHNSIGRLFSIKTETLQVCCAVCESPKRQFVADHMPRCSHCEKAMGDCCRRECDACCNVFCSLCSTLNCDEQFDRVFCLSCNQEQCRG
;
A
#
# COMPACT_ATOMS: atom_id res chain seq x y z
N MET A 1 -47.04 34.97 37.11
CA MET A 1 -46.46 34.01 38.07
C MET A 1 -46.42 32.65 37.38
N THR A 2 -45.23 32.09 37.15
CA THR A 2 -45.04 30.76 36.55
C THR A 2 -45.15 29.67 37.61
N PRO A 3 -45.75 28.52 37.27
CA PRO A 3 -45.20 27.24 37.70
C PRO A 3 -45.03 26.24 36.54
N PRO A 4 -44.29 25.14 36.76
CA PRO A 4 -43.28 24.69 35.79
C PRO A 4 -43.52 23.22 35.32
N PRO A 5 -42.49 22.43 34.91
CA PRO A 5 -42.50 21.60 33.72
C PRO A 5 -43.06 20.18 33.94
N SER A 6 -43.75 19.62 32.93
CA SER A 6 -44.25 18.23 32.99
C SER A 6 -43.21 17.23 32.47
N SER A 7 -42.93 16.31 33.37
CA SER A 7 -42.00 15.19 33.44
C SER A 7 -42.33 14.05 32.47
N LEU A 8 -41.33 13.32 31.95
CA LEU A 8 -41.43 11.87 31.74
C LEU A 8 -40.05 11.17 31.88
N TRP A 9 -39.84 10.59 33.08
CA TRP A 9 -39.25 9.26 33.38
C TRP A 9 -37.76 9.02 33.10
N ALA A 10 -36.97 8.32 33.91
CA ALA A 10 -37.08 7.48 35.11
C ALA A 10 -35.61 7.24 35.56
N SER A 11 -35.17 6.79 36.73
CA SER A 11 -35.69 6.39 38.03
C SER A 11 -34.45 6.40 38.92
N MET A 12 -34.62 6.68 40.21
CA MET A 12 -33.54 6.76 41.19
C MET A 12 -32.92 5.41 41.56
N SER A 13 -31.63 5.47 41.91
CA SER A 13 -30.75 4.57 42.70
C SER A 13 -31.43 4.04 44.01
N PRO A 14 -30.87 3.18 44.91
CA PRO A 14 -29.52 3.24 45.55
C PRO A 14 -28.94 1.83 45.91
N TRP A 15 -27.69 1.59 46.36
CA TRP A 15 -27.16 1.85 47.70
C TRP A 15 -25.65 1.55 47.79
N LYS A 16 -24.90 2.56 48.27
CA LYS A 16 -23.77 2.58 49.23
C LYS A 16 -22.45 1.82 48.98
N SER A 17 -21.37 2.63 49.03
CA SER A 17 -19.99 2.29 49.41
C SER A 17 -19.87 2.04 50.93
N PRO A 18 -18.93 1.19 51.38
CA PRO A 18 -17.73 1.73 52.04
C PRO A 18 -16.43 0.92 51.86
N HIS A 19 -15.33 1.65 51.96
CA HIS A 19 -13.93 1.28 51.86
C HIS A 19 -13.46 0.37 53.02
N THR A 20 -12.89 -0.82 52.76
CA THR A 20 -11.83 -1.42 53.61
C THR A 20 -10.84 -2.21 52.75
N SER A 21 -9.58 -1.79 52.79
CA SER A 21 -8.44 -2.47 52.14
C SER A 21 -7.71 -3.29 53.20
N VAL A 22 -7.37 -4.57 52.94
CA VAL A 22 -6.08 -5.20 53.34
C VAL A 22 -5.75 -6.39 52.41
N LYS A 23 -4.84 -6.13 51.47
CA LYS A 23 -3.58 -6.87 51.16
C LYS A 23 -3.64 -8.37 50.80
N ARG A 24 -3.44 -8.66 49.50
CA ARG A 24 -2.39 -9.60 49.06
C ARG A 24 -1.43 -8.88 48.14
N SER A 25 -0.18 -8.86 48.57
CA SER A 25 0.98 -8.31 47.89
C SER A 25 1.23 -9.01 46.56
N ARG A 26 1.46 -8.23 45.51
CA ARG A 26 2.50 -8.56 44.54
C ARG A 26 3.37 -7.33 44.32
N ASP A 27 4.64 -7.63 44.25
CA ASP A 27 5.78 -6.83 44.64
C ASP A 27 5.96 -5.54 43.83
N ARG A 28 6.38 -4.46 44.50
CA ARG A 28 6.81 -3.21 43.88
C ARG A 28 8.17 -3.45 43.22
N SER A 29 8.28 -3.30 41.90
CA SER A 29 9.44 -2.58 41.34
C SER A 29 9.34 -2.34 39.82
N VAL A 30 9.36 -1.04 39.52
CA VAL A 30 9.78 -0.35 38.29
C VAL A 30 8.81 -0.36 37.10
N PRO A 31 8.29 0.81 36.68
CA PRO A 31 7.81 0.96 35.32
C PRO A 31 9.00 0.74 34.39
N VAL A 32 8.98 -0.33 33.59
CA VAL A 32 9.97 -0.52 32.52
C VAL A 32 9.71 0.59 31.50
N ASP A 33 10.35 1.74 31.74
CA ASP A 33 10.30 2.92 30.88
C ASP A 33 10.56 2.50 29.44
N ALA A 34 9.87 3.15 28.49
CA ALA A 34 9.99 2.90 27.06
C ALA A 34 11.45 2.84 26.57
N LEU A 35 12.37 3.49 27.29
CA LEU A 35 13.82 3.47 27.06
C LEU A 35 14.45 2.07 27.23
N SER A 36 14.01 1.26 28.20
CA SER A 36 14.51 -0.12 28.39
C SER A 36 14.07 -1.05 27.25
N ARG A 37 12.86 -0.85 26.70
CA ARG A 37 12.41 -1.55 25.50
C ARG A 37 13.22 -1.19 24.26
N MET A 38 13.64 0.08 24.15
CA MET A 38 14.45 0.56 23.04
C MET A 38 15.87 -0.03 23.04
N MET A 39 16.50 -0.14 24.22
CA MET A 39 17.84 -0.72 24.33
C MET A 39 17.86 -2.24 24.02
N SER A 40 16.78 -2.98 24.31
CA SER A 40 16.68 -4.40 23.94
C SER A 40 16.55 -4.62 22.43
N ALA A 41 15.93 -3.68 21.69
CA ALA A 41 15.85 -3.73 20.23
C ALA A 41 17.19 -3.35 19.56
N ALA A 42 18.04 -2.57 20.22
CA ALA A 42 19.31 -2.14 19.65
C ALA A 42 20.36 -3.27 19.54
N VAL A 43 20.29 -4.31 20.39
CA VAL A 43 21.25 -5.42 20.38
C VAL A 43 20.96 -6.45 19.27
N THR A 44 19.73 -6.53 18.75
CA THR A 44 19.40 -7.39 17.59
C THR A 44 19.52 -6.65 16.25
N ASN A 45 19.64 -5.32 16.24
CA ASN A 45 19.85 -4.54 15.02
C ASN A 45 21.30 -4.60 14.48
N ALA A 46 22.27 -5.06 15.27
CA ALA A 46 23.65 -5.24 14.81
C ALA A 46 23.86 -6.38 13.80
N ARG A 47 22.82 -7.15 13.44
CA ARG A 47 22.85 -8.16 12.36
C ARG A 47 21.81 -7.94 11.25
N ILE A 48 21.25 -6.74 11.11
CA ILE A 48 20.31 -6.41 10.03
C ILE A 48 20.95 -5.52 8.95
N LYS A 49 22.29 -5.40 8.94
CA LYS A 49 23.02 -5.25 7.66
C LYS A 49 23.07 -6.60 6.94
N LYS A 50 21.90 -7.21 6.76
CA LYS A 50 21.72 -8.34 5.88
C LYS A 50 21.94 -7.77 4.49
N HIS A 51 23.12 -8.02 3.94
CA HIS A 51 23.36 -7.95 2.50
C HIS A 51 22.11 -8.44 1.79
N ASN A 52 21.41 -7.53 1.12
CA ASN A 52 20.27 -7.86 0.27
C ASN A 52 20.77 -8.46 -1.05
N SER A 53 21.75 -9.37 -0.97
CA SER A 53 22.46 -9.95 -2.11
C SER A 53 22.83 -11.44 -1.94
N ILE A 54 22.34 -12.14 -0.91
CA ILE A 54 22.62 -13.58 -0.72
C ILE A 54 21.30 -14.34 -0.52
N GLY A 55 20.53 -14.43 -1.61
CA GLY A 55 19.35 -15.28 -1.70
C GLY A 55 19.15 -15.90 -3.08
N ARG A 56 20.18 -15.88 -3.94
CA ARG A 56 20.05 -16.30 -5.34
C ARG A 56 21.11 -17.31 -5.79
N LEU A 57 21.59 -18.15 -4.87
CA LEU A 57 22.68 -19.10 -5.18
C LEU A 57 22.25 -20.52 -5.56
N PHE A 58 20.96 -20.88 -5.52
CA PHE A 58 20.55 -22.22 -6.00
C PHE A 58 19.20 -22.20 -6.72
N SER A 59 19.25 -21.90 -8.02
CA SER A 59 18.41 -22.59 -9.02
C SER A 59 19.14 -22.61 -10.34
N ILE A 60 19.56 -23.81 -10.72
CA ILE A 60 20.33 -24.14 -11.90
C ILE A 60 19.41 -24.08 -13.13
N LYS A 61 19.87 -23.33 -14.16
CA LYS A 61 19.67 -23.50 -15.61
C LYS A 61 18.25 -23.44 -16.20
N THR A 62 17.83 -22.20 -16.48
CA THR A 62 17.58 -21.74 -17.87
C THR A 62 17.88 -20.24 -17.88
N GLU A 63 18.83 -19.78 -18.69
CA GLU A 63 19.14 -18.35 -18.87
C GLU A 63 18.03 -17.64 -19.67
N THR A 64 16.79 -17.78 -19.24
CA THR A 64 15.75 -16.84 -19.64
C THR A 64 15.98 -15.58 -18.83
N LEU A 65 16.53 -14.54 -19.47
CA LEU A 65 16.67 -13.20 -18.91
C LEU A 65 15.30 -12.73 -18.41
N GLN A 66 15.07 -12.87 -17.11
CA GLN A 66 13.87 -12.36 -16.46
C GLN A 66 14.02 -10.85 -16.27
N VAL A 67 13.12 -10.09 -16.86
CA VAL A 67 13.11 -8.62 -16.83
C VAL A 67 11.87 -8.14 -16.08
N CYS A 68 12.04 -7.08 -15.28
CA CYS A 68 10.96 -6.43 -14.55
C CYS A 68 10.30 -5.36 -15.43
N CYS A 69 9.02 -5.12 -15.23
CA CYS A 69 8.33 -4.00 -15.86
C CYS A 69 8.96 -2.66 -15.44
N ALA A 70 9.46 -1.86 -16.39
CA ALA A 70 10.12 -0.59 -16.11
C ALA A 70 9.18 0.53 -15.63
N VAL A 71 7.88 0.25 -15.55
CA VAL A 71 6.83 1.20 -15.14
C VAL A 71 6.49 1.04 -13.67
N CYS A 72 6.27 -0.20 -13.23
CA CYS A 72 5.93 -0.49 -11.83
C CYS A 72 7.09 -1.09 -11.02
N GLU A 73 8.18 -1.48 -11.68
CA GLU A 73 9.42 -2.03 -11.11
C GLU A 73 9.17 -3.16 -10.09
N SER A 74 8.05 -3.88 -10.24
CA SER A 74 7.60 -4.85 -9.25
C SER A 74 8.48 -6.10 -9.31
N PRO A 75 9.25 -6.42 -8.25
CA PRO A 75 10.10 -7.61 -8.23
C PRO A 75 9.30 -8.92 -8.20
N LYS A 76 8.00 -8.83 -7.90
CA LYS A 76 7.06 -9.96 -7.91
C LYS A 76 6.57 -10.32 -9.31
N ARG A 77 6.73 -9.41 -10.28
CA ARG A 77 6.24 -9.56 -11.67
C ARG A 77 7.44 -9.59 -12.60
N GLN A 78 8.03 -10.77 -12.71
CA GLN A 78 9.15 -11.05 -13.61
C GLN A 78 8.61 -11.67 -14.89
N PHE A 79 9.05 -11.14 -16.03
CA PHE A 79 8.61 -11.57 -17.35
C PHE A 79 9.81 -12.08 -18.14
N VAL A 80 9.56 -12.91 -19.15
CA VAL A 80 10.60 -13.33 -20.10
C VAL A 80 10.92 -12.15 -21.01
N ALA A 81 12.19 -11.73 -21.07
CA ALA A 81 12.63 -10.53 -21.80
C ALA A 81 12.16 -10.47 -23.26
N ASP A 82 12.12 -11.61 -23.95
CA ASP A 82 11.84 -11.72 -25.39
C ASP A 82 10.39 -11.34 -25.76
N HIS A 83 9.48 -11.36 -24.78
CA HIS A 83 8.05 -11.11 -25.02
C HIS A 83 7.53 -9.82 -24.38
N MET A 84 8.40 -8.97 -23.84
CA MET A 84 7.94 -7.73 -23.23
C MET A 84 7.66 -6.65 -24.28
N PRO A 85 6.41 -6.19 -24.44
CA PRO A 85 6.12 -5.05 -25.30
C PRO A 85 6.86 -3.81 -24.82
N ARG A 86 7.18 -2.92 -25.75
CA ARG A 86 7.77 -1.60 -25.47
C ARG A 86 6.75 -0.52 -25.70
N CYS A 87 6.79 0.51 -24.87
CA CYS A 87 5.94 1.68 -25.06
C CYS A 87 6.31 2.41 -26.35
N SER A 88 5.36 2.67 -27.25
CA SER A 88 5.60 3.42 -28.49
C SER A 88 6.01 4.88 -28.29
N HIS A 89 5.90 5.42 -27.07
CA HIS A 89 6.30 6.79 -26.75
C HIS A 89 7.65 6.89 -26.03
N CYS A 90 7.86 6.11 -24.96
CA CYS A 90 9.09 6.20 -24.15
C CYS A 90 10.03 5.00 -24.32
N GLU A 91 9.67 4.04 -25.17
CA GLU A 91 10.46 2.84 -25.55
C GLU A 91 10.81 1.88 -24.41
N LYS A 92 10.41 2.20 -23.18
CA LYS A 92 10.62 1.36 -22.01
C LYS A 92 9.87 0.03 -22.13
N ALA A 93 10.55 -1.06 -21.78
CA ALA A 93 9.94 -2.39 -21.69
C ALA A 93 8.93 -2.44 -20.54
N MET A 94 7.74 -2.96 -20.83
CA MET A 94 6.64 -3.04 -19.89
C MET A 94 6.03 -4.43 -19.90
N GLY A 95 5.58 -4.87 -18.72
CA GLY A 95 4.77 -6.07 -18.62
C GLY A 95 3.30 -5.77 -18.88
N ASP A 96 2.50 -6.81 -19.04
CA ASP A 96 1.05 -6.68 -19.31
C ASP A 96 0.31 -5.87 -18.24
N CYS A 97 0.84 -5.80 -17.02
CA CYS A 97 0.22 -5.04 -15.94
C CYS A 97 0.21 -3.52 -16.14
N CYS A 98 1.12 -2.99 -16.95
CA CYS A 98 1.23 -1.56 -17.23
C CYS A 98 0.97 -1.25 -18.71
N ARG A 99 0.59 -2.27 -19.47
CA ARG A 99 0.29 -2.18 -20.90
C ARG A 99 -1.08 -1.55 -21.10
N ARG A 100 -1.14 -0.58 -22.02
CA ARG A 100 -2.35 0.10 -22.44
C ARG A 100 -2.33 0.17 -23.97
N GLU A 101 -3.45 -0.06 -24.63
CA GLU A 101 -3.58 0.06 -26.08
C GLU A 101 -4.42 1.29 -26.38
N CYS A 102 -4.00 2.14 -27.30
CA CYS A 102 -4.74 3.35 -27.64
C CYS A 102 -5.87 3.03 -28.62
N ASP A 103 -7.11 3.45 -28.30
CA ASP A 103 -8.30 3.21 -29.14
C ASP A 103 -8.25 3.94 -30.50
N ALA A 104 -7.45 5.01 -30.61
CA ALA A 104 -7.35 5.82 -31.82
C ALA A 104 -6.24 5.34 -32.77
N CYS A 105 -5.03 5.10 -32.26
CA CYS A 105 -3.87 4.75 -33.09
C CYS A 105 -3.46 3.28 -32.99
N CYS A 106 -4.16 2.47 -32.17
CA CYS A 106 -3.93 1.03 -31.94
C CYS A 106 -2.51 0.66 -31.50
N ASN A 107 -1.69 1.64 -31.12
CA ASN A 107 -0.35 1.43 -30.61
C ASN A 107 -0.37 1.16 -29.10
N VAL A 108 0.71 0.54 -28.61
CA VAL A 108 0.83 0.13 -27.21
C VAL A 108 1.66 1.13 -26.42
N PHE A 109 1.11 1.62 -25.32
CA PHE A 109 1.72 2.60 -24.44
C PHE A 109 1.78 2.07 -23.01
N CYS A 110 2.70 2.61 -22.22
CA CYS A 110 2.69 2.37 -20.79
C CYS A 110 1.62 3.22 -20.11
N SER A 111 1.22 2.82 -18.90
CA SER A 111 0.25 3.55 -18.09
C SER A 111 0.62 5.01 -17.77
N LEU A 112 1.89 5.41 -17.97
CA LEU A 112 2.35 6.80 -17.81
C LEU A 112 2.26 7.61 -19.11
N CYS A 113 2.22 6.95 -20.27
CA CYS A 113 2.17 7.57 -21.60
C CYS A 113 0.78 7.41 -22.26
N SER A 114 -0.23 7.06 -21.47
CA SER A 114 -1.62 6.95 -21.88
C SER A 114 -2.53 7.55 -20.82
N THR A 115 -3.65 8.09 -21.25
CA THR A 115 -4.74 8.58 -20.42
C THR A 115 -5.89 7.56 -20.46
N LEU A 116 -6.53 7.35 -19.32
CA LEU A 116 -7.81 6.65 -19.25
C LEU A 116 -8.90 7.70 -19.19
N ASN A 117 -9.76 7.70 -20.19
CA ASN A 117 -10.98 8.48 -20.15
C ASN A 117 -12.10 7.57 -19.62
N CYS A 118 -12.54 7.83 -18.40
CA CYS A 118 -13.66 7.13 -17.78
C CYS A 118 -14.92 7.99 -17.99
N ASP A 119 -15.49 7.94 -19.19
CA ASP A 119 -16.83 8.51 -19.39
C ASP A 119 -17.85 7.55 -18.79
N GLU A 120 -19.03 8.06 -18.39
CA GLU A 120 -20.05 7.33 -17.62
C GLU A 120 -20.52 6.00 -18.25
N GLN A 121 -20.16 5.71 -19.50
CA GLN A 121 -20.49 4.48 -20.20
C GLN A 121 -19.31 3.55 -20.50
N PHE A 122 -18.06 4.03 -20.65
CA PHE A 122 -16.92 3.20 -21.05
C PHE A 122 -15.56 3.76 -20.61
N ASP A 123 -14.66 2.86 -20.21
CA ASP A 123 -13.24 3.15 -20.05
C ASP A 123 -12.55 3.13 -21.41
N ARG A 124 -12.20 4.31 -21.94
CA ARG A 124 -11.43 4.47 -23.17
C ARG A 124 -9.98 4.79 -22.89
N VAL A 125 -9.08 4.36 -23.77
CA VAL A 125 -7.65 4.55 -23.59
C VAL A 125 -7.08 5.36 -24.75
N PHE A 126 -6.44 6.48 -24.45
CA PHE A 126 -5.79 7.32 -25.45
C PHE A 126 -4.31 7.53 -25.11
N CYS A 127 -3.44 7.54 -26.12
CA CYS A 127 -2.07 8.02 -25.92
C CYS A 127 -2.08 9.55 -25.68
N LEU A 128 -1.00 10.09 -25.13
CA LEU A 128 -0.94 11.54 -24.82
C LEU A 128 -1.17 12.42 -26.06
N SER A 129 -0.77 11.98 -27.24
CA SER A 129 -0.98 12.69 -28.51
C SER A 129 -2.47 12.68 -28.92
N CYS A 130 -3.08 11.50 -29.05
CA CYS A 130 -4.48 11.38 -29.45
C CYS A 130 -5.45 11.97 -28.41
N ASN A 131 -5.08 11.94 -27.13
CA ASN A 131 -5.85 12.59 -26.08
C ASN A 131 -5.89 14.12 -26.27
N GLN A 132 -4.76 14.72 -26.66
CA GLN A 132 -4.71 16.17 -26.91
C GLN A 132 -5.55 16.56 -28.13
N GLU A 133 -5.63 15.71 -29.15
CA GLU A 133 -6.47 15.93 -30.33
C GLU A 133 -7.96 15.86 -29.99
N GLN A 134 -8.38 14.89 -29.16
CA GLN A 134 -9.76 14.80 -28.65
C GLN A 134 -10.20 16.05 -27.87
N CYS A 135 -9.34 16.61 -27.04
CA CYS A 135 -9.69 17.82 -26.26
C CYS A 135 -9.78 19.10 -27.10
N ARG A 136 -9.34 19.08 -28.37
CA ARG A 136 -9.40 20.25 -29.27
C ARG A 136 -10.63 20.24 -30.18
N GLY A 137 -11.37 19.13 -30.24
CA GLY A 137 -12.66 19.02 -30.94
C GLY A 137 -13.80 19.41 -30.03
#